data_AF-A0A7S7AHB6-F1
#
_entry.id   AF-A0A7S7AHB6-F1
#
_cell.length_a   1.000
_cell.length_b   1.000
_cell.length_c   1.000
_cell.angle_alpha   90.00
_cell.angle_beta   90.00
_cell.angle_gamma   90.00
#
_symmetry.space_group_name_H-M   'P 1'
#
loop_
_entity.id
_entity.type
_entity.pdbx_description
1 polymer ?
#
loop_
_entity_poly.entity_id
_entity_poly.type
_entity_poly.pdbx_seq_one_letter_code
_entity_poly.pdbx_strand_id
1 'polypeptide(L)'
;MNAKLNSINPTVTHSVQPKRFFQVFALSALITTGVAAFIHEPKATEYKPPLASEYIPSTYAVQTVEITSMSTGYAVIQLDDFTVKFPFSYEAHKDSNGVPGCDFTAVEIKELGEIKVFDEKGNPYRDFTDQIDHRNFNNVLVGFIEKNHLVEVI
;
A
#
# COMPACT_ATOMS: atom_id res chain seq x y z
N MET A 1 32.35 -67.70 -15.22
CA MET A 1 32.89 -67.02 -16.41
C MET A 1 31.87 -67.13 -17.55
N ASN A 2 31.48 -65.97 -18.08
CA ASN A 2 31.05 -65.64 -19.45
C ASN A 2 29.79 -66.27 -20.08
N ALA A 3 28.86 -65.37 -20.40
CA ALA A 3 27.60 -65.54 -21.12
C ALA A 3 27.77 -65.69 -22.64
N LYS A 4 26.71 -66.15 -23.33
CA LYS A 4 26.45 -65.70 -24.71
C LYS A 4 24.95 -65.71 -25.08
N LEU A 5 24.56 -64.58 -25.67
CA LEU A 5 23.24 -64.14 -26.12
C LEU A 5 22.77 -64.91 -27.37
N ASN A 6 21.47 -65.21 -27.48
CA ASN A 6 20.85 -65.69 -28.73
C ASN A 6 20.20 -64.53 -29.52
N SER A 7 20.40 -64.62 -30.83
CA SER A 7 20.20 -63.61 -31.89
C SER A 7 18.73 -63.27 -32.20
N ILE A 8 18.53 -62.07 -32.74
CA ILE A 8 17.26 -61.44 -33.15
C ILE A 8 16.93 -61.77 -34.63
N ASN A 9 15.69 -62.27 -34.86
CA ASN A 9 14.65 -62.07 -35.92
C ASN A 9 14.99 -61.80 -37.41
N PRO A 10 14.06 -62.14 -38.35
CA PRO A 10 13.06 -61.15 -38.84
C PRO A 10 11.66 -61.74 -39.16
N THR A 11 10.57 -61.11 -38.71
CA THR A 11 9.73 -60.10 -39.40
C THR A 11 8.99 -60.60 -40.66
N VAL A 12 7.68 -60.86 -40.51
CA VAL A 12 6.69 -60.87 -41.61
C VAL A 12 5.70 -59.74 -41.34
N THR A 13 5.60 -58.79 -42.27
CA THR A 13 4.70 -57.63 -42.17
C THR A 13 3.54 -57.80 -43.15
N HIS A 14 2.30 -57.86 -42.66
CA HIS A 14 1.10 -57.62 -43.47
C HIS A 14 0.54 -56.24 -43.11
N SER A 15 0.46 -55.33 -44.08
CA SER A 15 -0.15 -54.00 -43.91
C SER A 15 -1.67 -54.08 -44.06
N VAL A 16 -2.43 -53.58 -43.08
CA VAL A 16 -3.89 -53.45 -43.16
C VAL A 16 -4.26 -51.96 -43.21
N GLN A 17 -5.05 -51.57 -44.22
CA GLN A 17 -5.45 -50.20 -44.52
C GLN A 17 -6.45 -49.63 -43.48
N PRO A 18 -6.31 -48.39 -42.98
CA PRO A 18 -6.92 -47.92 -41.72
C PRO A 18 -8.24 -47.12 -41.85
N LYS A 19 -9.06 -47.33 -42.89
CA LYS A 19 -10.16 -46.39 -43.19
C LYS A 19 -11.55 -46.69 -42.59
N ARG A 20 -11.71 -47.61 -41.62
CA ARG A 20 -13.05 -47.95 -41.08
C ARG A 20 -13.22 -48.02 -39.56
N PHE A 21 -12.27 -47.52 -38.75
CA PHE A 21 -12.33 -47.63 -37.28
C PHE A 21 -12.93 -46.42 -36.52
N PHE A 22 -13.22 -45.29 -37.17
CA PHE A 22 -13.56 -44.05 -36.45
C PHE A 22 -15.05 -43.85 -36.08
N GLN A 23 -15.97 -44.74 -36.46
CA GLN A 23 -17.41 -44.49 -36.27
C GLN A 23 -18.04 -45.05 -34.97
N VAL A 24 -17.32 -45.83 -34.15
CA VAL A 24 -17.94 -46.53 -33.00
C VAL A 24 -17.68 -45.87 -31.63
N PHE A 25 -16.75 -44.90 -31.52
CA PHE A 25 -16.36 -44.34 -30.21
C PHE A 25 -17.20 -43.16 -29.71
N ALA A 26 -18.11 -42.58 -30.50
CA ALA A 26 -18.76 -41.32 -30.16
C ALA A 26 -19.98 -41.43 -29.21
N LEU A 27 -20.58 -42.62 -29.00
CA LEU A 27 -21.82 -42.74 -28.23
C LEU A 27 -21.67 -43.16 -26.75
N SER A 28 -20.55 -43.73 -26.32
CA SER A 28 -20.41 -44.24 -24.93
C SER A 28 -19.84 -43.24 -23.92
N ALA A 29 -19.24 -42.13 -24.37
CA ALA A 29 -18.57 -41.17 -23.49
C ALA A 29 -19.51 -40.17 -22.79
N LEU A 30 -20.78 -40.06 -23.20
CA LEU A 30 -21.72 -39.08 -22.64
C LEU A 30 -22.38 -39.50 -21.33
N ILE A 31 -22.36 -40.80 -20.98
CA ILE A 31 -23.12 -41.32 -19.84
C ILE A 31 -22.30 -41.32 -18.53
N THR A 32 -20.97 -41.43 -18.61
CA THR A 32 -20.12 -41.54 -17.41
C THR A 32 -19.79 -40.19 -16.75
N THR A 33 -19.81 -39.07 -17.48
CA THR A 33 -19.53 -37.73 -16.90
C THR A 33 -20.68 -37.13 -16.10
N GLY A 34 -21.92 -37.61 -16.28
CA GLY A 34 -23.10 -37.04 -15.62
C GLY A 34 -23.18 -37.33 -14.11
N VAL A 35 -22.60 -38.44 -13.63
CA VAL A 35 -22.77 -38.88 -12.24
C VAL A 35 -21.78 -38.21 -11.27
N ALA A 36 -20.58 -37.84 -11.74
CA ALA A 36 -19.54 -37.29 -10.86
C ALA A 36 -19.86 -35.88 -10.33
N ALA A 37 -20.69 -35.10 -11.04
CA ALA A 37 -20.99 -33.72 -10.66
C ALA A 37 -21.96 -33.59 -9.46
N PHE A 38 -22.76 -34.63 -9.16
CA PHE A 38 -23.77 -34.58 -8.10
C PHE A 38 -23.28 -35.02 -6.72
N ILE A 39 -22.10 -35.63 -6.62
CA ILE A 39 -21.56 -36.14 -5.33
C ILE A 39 -20.68 -35.09 -4.64
N HIS A 40 -20.29 -34.03 -5.35
CA HIS A 40 -19.45 -32.99 -4.78
C HIS A 40 -20.30 -31.97 -4.03
N GLU A 41 -20.55 -32.21 -2.74
CA GLU A 41 -21.03 -31.19 -1.82
C GLU A 41 -19.84 -30.32 -1.39
N PRO A 42 -19.68 -29.08 -1.89
CA PRO A 42 -18.63 -28.20 -1.40
C PRO A 42 -18.95 -27.87 0.06
N LYS A 43 -18.17 -28.40 1.00
CA LYS A 43 -18.25 -27.94 2.39
C LYS A 43 -17.90 -26.47 2.42
N ALA A 44 -18.87 -25.62 2.77
CA ALA A 44 -18.64 -24.21 2.98
C ALA A 44 -17.49 -24.04 3.98
N THR A 45 -16.39 -23.42 3.54
CA THR A 45 -15.33 -23.00 4.46
C THR A 45 -15.92 -21.92 5.36
N GLU A 46 -15.92 -22.17 6.67
CA GLU A 46 -16.37 -21.20 7.67
C GLU A 46 -15.61 -19.88 7.48
N TYR A 47 -16.35 -18.81 7.21
CA TYR A 47 -15.77 -17.47 7.11
C TYR A 47 -15.27 -17.04 8.49
N LYS A 48 -13.94 -16.98 8.63
CA LYS A 48 -13.31 -16.35 9.79
C LYS A 48 -13.06 -14.88 9.43
N PRO A 49 -13.81 -13.91 10.00
CA PRO A 49 -13.50 -12.51 9.78
C PRO A 49 -12.05 -12.25 10.21
N PRO A 50 -11.32 -11.34 9.52
CA PRO A 50 -10.05 -10.86 10.03
C PRO A 50 -10.26 -10.38 11.47
N LEU A 51 -9.38 -10.79 12.38
CA LEU A 51 -9.36 -10.21 13.72
C LEU A 51 -9.22 -8.70 13.55
N ALA A 52 -10.10 -7.92 14.18
CA ALA A 52 -9.99 -6.48 14.18
C ALA A 52 -8.60 -6.11 14.74
N SER A 53 -7.73 -5.51 13.93
CA SER A 53 -6.52 -4.90 14.46
C SER A 53 -6.96 -3.70 15.28
N GLU A 54 -6.55 -3.62 16.54
CA GLU A 54 -6.72 -2.40 17.32
C GLU A 54 -5.96 -1.28 16.59
N TYR A 55 -6.71 -0.29 16.08
CA TYR A 55 -6.11 0.90 15.48
C TYR A 55 -5.59 1.78 16.62
N ILE A 56 -4.27 1.82 16.77
CA ILE A 56 -3.60 2.74 17.68
C ILE A 56 -3.28 4.01 16.88
N PRO A 57 -3.90 5.16 17.18
CA PRO A 57 -3.60 6.40 16.47
C PRO A 57 -2.20 6.91 16.82
N SER A 58 -1.46 7.36 15.81
CA SER A 58 -0.18 8.06 16.00
C SER A 58 -0.36 9.44 16.62
N THR A 59 0.65 9.88 17.37
CA THR A 59 0.72 11.17 18.03
C THR A 59 1.67 12.10 17.29
N TYR A 60 1.24 13.35 17.09
CA TYR A 60 2.00 14.38 16.38
C TYR A 60 2.19 15.59 17.29
N ALA A 61 3.43 16.01 17.51
CA ALA A 61 3.74 17.20 18.29
C ALA A 61 4.80 18.06 17.59
N VAL A 62 4.52 19.35 17.44
CA VAL A 62 5.49 20.31 16.90
C VAL A 62 6.57 20.56 17.95
N GLN A 63 7.82 20.24 17.61
CA GLN A 63 8.97 20.59 18.44
C GLN A 63 9.51 21.97 18.07
N THR A 64 9.58 22.27 16.77
CA THR A 64 10.14 23.53 16.27
C THR A 64 9.53 23.88 14.93
N VAL A 65 9.25 25.18 14.74
CA VAL A 65 8.97 25.78 13.44
C VAL A 65 9.82 27.02 13.32
N GLU A 66 10.59 27.11 12.24
CA GLU A 66 11.40 28.26 11.90
C GLU A 66 10.92 28.81 10.55
N ILE A 67 10.55 30.09 10.51
CA ILE A 67 10.21 30.79 9.28
C ILE A 67 11.52 31.26 8.64
N THR A 68 11.85 30.73 7.47
CA THR A 68 13.14 30.94 6.81
C THR A 68 13.09 32.03 5.73
N SER A 69 11.91 32.30 5.18
CA SER A 69 11.66 33.41 4.25
C SER A 69 10.21 33.86 4.30
N MET A 70 9.79 34.75 3.40
CA MET A 70 8.39 35.19 3.28
C MET A 70 7.41 34.07 2.92
N SER A 71 7.89 32.94 2.37
CA SER A 71 7.03 31.86 1.89
C SER A 71 7.60 30.46 2.16
N THR A 72 8.64 30.35 3.01
CA THR A 72 9.28 29.08 3.33
C THR A 72 9.60 28.99 4.82
N GLY A 73 9.61 27.77 5.33
CA GLY A 73 10.01 27.46 6.69
C GLY A 73 10.65 26.09 6.82
N TYR A 74 11.05 25.77 8.04
CA TYR A 74 11.58 24.47 8.42
C TYR A 74 10.87 23.98 9.68
N ALA A 75 10.50 22.71 9.69
CA ALA A 75 9.75 22.10 10.77
C ALA A 75 10.49 20.90 11.36
N VAL A 76 10.33 20.73 12.68
CA VAL A 76 10.69 19.53 13.42
C VAL A 76 9.44 19.05 14.17
N ILE A 77 8.98 17.86 13.84
CA ILE A 77 7.79 17.22 14.40
C ILE A 77 8.21 15.93 15.10
N GLN A 78 7.69 15.70 16.30
CA GLN A 78 7.69 14.40 16.94
C GLN A 78 6.49 13.60 16.41
N LEU A 79 6.77 12.44 15.82
CA LEU A 79 5.79 11.44 15.37
C LEU A 79 6.02 10.16 16.17
N ASP A 80 5.16 9.92 17.16
CA ASP A 80 5.36 8.85 18.16
C ASP A 80 6.78 8.91 18.76
N ASP A 81 7.62 7.92 18.46
CA ASP A 81 9.01 7.80 18.92
C ASP A 81 10.03 8.36 17.90
N PHE A 82 9.58 8.88 16.77
CA PHE A 82 10.42 9.39 15.69
C PHE A 82 10.46 10.91 15.64
N THR A 83 11.61 11.46 15.26
CA THR A 83 11.73 12.88 14.90
C THR A 83 11.70 13.03 13.39
N VAL A 84 10.77 13.83 12.89
CA VAL A 84 10.56 14.12 11.47
C VAL A 84 10.97 15.56 11.21
N LYS A 85 11.86 15.78 10.24
CA LYS A 85 12.37 17.10 9.87
C LYS A 85 12.21 17.36 8.39
N PHE A 86 11.69 18.53 8.03
CA PHE A 86 11.47 18.88 6.63
C PHE A 86 11.37 20.40 6.44
N PRO A 87 11.82 20.92 5.28
CA PRO A 87 11.43 22.25 4.83
C PRO A 87 9.98 22.23 4.33
N PHE A 88 9.30 23.38 4.39
CA PHE A 88 7.96 23.55 3.84
C PHE A 88 7.81 24.91 3.16
N SER A 89 6.86 25.02 2.24
CA SER A 89 6.41 26.29 1.67
C SER A 89 5.01 26.62 2.17
N TYR A 90 4.73 27.91 2.33
CA TYR A 90 3.44 28.38 2.84
C TYR A 90 3.02 29.69 2.18
N GLU A 91 1.73 29.98 2.29
CA GLU A 91 1.13 31.26 1.95
C GLU A 91 0.36 31.80 3.16
N ALA A 92 0.59 33.06 3.50
CA ALA A 92 -0.13 33.75 4.56
C ALA A 92 -1.09 34.78 3.96
N HIS A 93 -2.32 34.83 4.46
CA HIS A 93 -3.35 35.76 3.99
C HIS A 93 -4.20 36.26 5.16
N LYS A 94 -4.76 37.46 5.01
CA LYS A 94 -5.71 37.99 6.00
C LYS A 94 -7.03 37.21 5.88
N ASP A 95 -7.55 36.74 7.00
CA ASP A 95 -8.83 36.05 7.12
C ASP A 95 -9.63 36.59 8.32
N SER A 96 -10.91 36.29 8.38
CA SER A 96 -11.83 36.81 9.39
C SER A 96 -12.95 35.81 9.69
N ASN A 97 -13.27 35.66 10.98
CA ASN A 97 -14.42 34.86 11.42
C ASN A 97 -15.77 35.59 11.21
N GLY A 98 -15.79 36.70 10.47
CA GLY A 98 -17.00 37.50 10.18
C GLY A 98 -17.43 38.42 11.33
N VAL A 99 -16.68 38.45 12.43
CA VAL A 99 -16.91 39.37 13.56
C VAL A 99 -15.99 40.59 13.39
N PRO A 100 -16.52 41.82 13.41
CA PRO A 100 -15.70 43.03 13.29
C PRO A 100 -14.58 43.08 14.34
N GLY A 101 -13.34 43.25 13.88
CA GLY A 101 -12.15 43.31 14.75
C GLY A 101 -11.57 41.96 15.15
N CYS A 102 -12.06 40.85 14.58
CA CYS A 102 -11.52 39.50 14.77
C CYS A 102 -10.80 38.99 13.51
N ASP A 103 -10.14 39.89 12.79
CA ASP A 103 -9.30 39.53 11.65
C ASP A 103 -8.01 38.88 12.17
N PHE A 104 -7.52 37.86 11.46
CA PHE A 104 -6.30 37.13 11.78
C PHE A 104 -5.51 36.80 10.51
N THR A 105 -4.25 36.45 10.67
CA THR A 105 -3.44 35.93 9.57
C THR A 105 -3.63 34.42 9.50
N ALA A 106 -4.30 33.93 8.45
CA ALA A 106 -4.43 32.51 8.16
C ALA A 106 -3.25 31.99 7.33
N VAL A 107 -2.92 30.72 7.50
CA VAL A 107 -1.77 30.10 6.83
C VAL A 107 -2.16 28.83 6.10
N GLU A 108 -1.71 28.72 4.87
CA GLU A 108 -1.86 27.51 4.06
C GLU A 108 -0.47 26.92 3.74
N ILE A 109 -0.24 25.68 4.14
CA ILE A 109 0.96 24.93 3.73
C ILE A 109 0.75 24.44 2.30
N LYS A 110 1.62 24.86 1.38
CA LYS A 110 1.51 24.55 -0.05
C LYS A 110 2.24 23.26 -0.42
N GLU A 111 3.43 23.06 0.15
CA GLU A 111 4.26 21.90 -0.15
C GLU A 111 5.11 21.51 1.07
N LEU A 112 5.24 20.21 1.30
CA LEU A 112 6.24 19.62 2.19
C LEU A 112 7.43 19.21 1.32
N GLY A 113 8.62 19.67 1.68
CA GLY A 113 9.85 19.29 0.99
C GLY A 113 10.37 17.92 1.43
N GLU A 114 11.67 17.68 1.25
CA GLU A 114 12.31 16.40 1.59
C GLU A 114 12.14 16.07 3.09
N ILE A 115 11.43 14.98 3.38
CA ILE A 115 11.21 14.48 4.73
C ILE A 115 12.39 13.61 5.19
N LYS A 116 12.94 13.95 6.36
CA LYS A 116 14.00 13.21 7.03
C LYS A 116 13.51 12.70 8.36
N VAL A 117 13.47 11.37 8.49
CA VAL A 117 13.01 10.69 9.71
C VAL A 117 14.22 10.21 10.49
N PHE A 118 14.16 10.36 11.81
CA PHE A 118 15.17 9.90 12.76
C PHE A 118 14.52 9.07 13.85
N ASP A 119 15.17 7.98 14.26
CA ASP A 119 14.75 7.20 15.43
C ASP A 119 14.98 7.99 16.74
N GLU A 120 14.54 7.43 17.88
CA GLU A 120 14.72 8.02 19.21
C GLU A 120 16.18 8.37 19.57
N LYS A 121 17.14 7.69 18.91
CA LYS A 121 18.59 7.88 19.14
C LYS A 121 19.19 8.90 18.17
N GLY A 122 18.38 9.47 17.27
CA GLY A 122 18.80 10.42 16.25
C GLY A 122 19.46 9.78 15.03
N ASN A 123 19.35 8.46 14.84
CA ASN A 123 19.86 7.80 13.64
C ASN A 123 18.88 8.01 12.48
N PRO A 124 19.37 8.22 11.24
CA PRO A 124 18.50 8.28 10.07
C PRO A 124 17.69 7.01 9.92
N TYR A 125 16.39 7.18 9.63
CA TYR A 125 15.45 6.11 9.39
C TYR A 125 14.80 6.29 8.03
N ARG A 126 14.35 5.18 7.42
CA ARG A 126 13.64 5.24 6.14
C ARG A 126 12.30 5.95 6.37
N ASP A 127 11.99 6.92 5.50
CA ASP A 127 10.69 7.56 5.51
C ASP A 127 9.58 6.50 5.36
N PHE A 128 8.72 6.42 6.37
CA PHE A 128 7.57 5.54 6.44
C PHE A 128 6.25 6.30 6.40
N THR A 129 6.31 7.62 6.28
CA THR A 129 5.14 8.49 6.37
C THR A 129 4.22 8.30 5.18
N ASP A 130 2.92 8.38 5.44
CA ASP A 130 1.89 8.27 4.43
C ASP A 130 1.10 9.57 4.23
N GLN A 131 0.04 9.51 3.42
CA GLN A 131 -0.79 10.67 3.14
C GLN A 131 -1.52 11.21 4.39
N ILE A 132 -1.86 10.35 5.35
CA ILE A 132 -2.51 10.74 6.60
C ILE A 132 -1.50 11.50 7.46
N ASP A 133 -0.27 11.01 7.54
CA ASP A 133 0.82 11.70 8.22
C ASP A 133 1.05 13.09 7.65
N HIS A 134 1.12 13.21 6.32
CA HIS A 134 1.36 14.50 5.65
C HIS A 134 0.24 15.50 5.92
N ARG A 135 -1.01 15.03 5.94
CA ARG A 135 -2.16 15.86 6.31
C ARG A 135 -2.06 16.32 7.77
N ASN A 136 -1.65 15.43 8.67
CA ASN A 136 -1.50 15.76 10.08
C ASN A 136 -0.34 16.74 10.30
N PHE A 137 0.77 16.59 9.58
CA PHE A 137 1.88 17.57 9.58
C PHE A 137 1.39 18.97 9.20
N ASN A 138 0.60 19.08 8.12
CA ASN A 138 0.03 20.37 7.73
C ASN A 138 -0.87 20.95 8.83
N ASN A 139 -1.78 20.15 9.39
CA ASN A 139 -2.70 20.62 10.43
C ASN A 139 -1.96 21.14 11.67
N VAL A 140 -0.96 20.40 12.15
CA VAL A 140 -0.20 20.83 13.34
C VAL A 140 0.68 22.04 13.04
N LEU A 141 1.22 22.16 11.82
CA LEU A 141 1.99 23.32 11.40
C LEU A 141 1.15 24.59 11.33
N VAL A 142 0.01 24.53 10.64
CA VAL A 142 -0.92 25.67 10.53
C VAL A 142 -1.32 26.14 11.93
N GLY A 143 -1.80 25.21 12.76
CA GLY A 143 -2.22 25.54 14.11
C GLY A 143 -1.09 26.11 14.97
N PHE A 144 0.14 25.64 14.80
CA PHE A 144 1.29 26.19 15.51
C PHE A 144 1.68 27.58 15.02
N ILE A 145 1.73 27.79 13.70
CA ILE A 145 2.12 29.08 13.10
C ILE A 145 1.12 30.17 13.47
N GLU A 146 -0.18 29.89 13.30
CA GLU A 146 -1.25 30.86 13.59
C GLU A 146 -1.34 31.18 15.08
N LYS A 147 -1.30 30.16 15.95
CA LYS A 147 -1.35 30.36 17.41
C LYS A 147 -0.19 31.19 17.95
N ASN A 148 0.99 31.08 17.33
CA ASN A 148 2.19 31.77 17.78
C ASN A 148 2.50 33.03 16.96
N HIS A 149 1.62 33.45 16.05
CA HIS A 149 1.79 34.66 15.23
C HIS A 149 3.15 34.68 14.50
N LEU A 150 3.61 33.53 13.99
CA LEU A 150 4.95 33.44 13.39
C LEU A 150 5.04 34.14 12.03
N VAL A 151 3.88 34.40 11.41
CA VAL A 151 3.76 35.10 10.14
C VAL A 151 2.63 36.11 10.29
N GLU A 152 2.93 37.38 10.05
CA GLU A 152 1.94 38.46 10.10
C GLU A 152 2.02 39.26 8.82
N VAL A 153 0.87 39.52 8.21
CA VAL A 153 0.77 40.32 6.99
C VAL A 153 0.54 41.77 7.40
N ILE A 154 1.52 42.64 7.11
CA ILE A 154 1.44 44.10 7.37
C ILE A 154 0.35 44.70 6.47
#